data_AF-A0A845QH89-F1
#
_entry.id   AF-A0A845QH89-F1
#
_cell.length_a   1.000
_cell.length_b   1.000
_cell.length_c   1.000
_cell.angle_alpha   90.00
_cell.angle_beta   90.00
_cell.angle_gamma   90.00
#
_symmetry.space_group_name_H-M   'P 1'
#
loop_
_entity.id
_entity.type
_entity.pdbx_description
1 polymer ?
#
loop_
_entity_poly.entity_id
_entity_poly.type
_entity_poly.pdbx_seq_one_letter_code
_entity_poly.pdbx_strand_id
1 'polypeptide(L)' 'MYSEEQKDLCLYRLSKAERYLTDARRTLEMGMYDTAANRSYYVIFHAARAVLALDGLDFRNIQE' A
#
# COMPACT_ATOMS: atom_id res chain seq x y z
N MET A 1 -7.50 8.56 -20.41
CA MET A 1 -8.31 7.66 -19.56
C MET A 1 -7.47 6.45 -19.24
N TYR A 2 -7.33 6.05 -17.98
CA TYR A 2 -6.49 4.90 -17.60
C TYR A 2 -7.07 3.57 -18.13
N SER A 3 -6.19 2.62 -18.47
CA SER A 3 -6.60 1.27 -18.88
C SER A 3 -7.17 0.48 -17.69
N GLU A 4 -7.92 -0.58 -17.98
CA GLU A 4 -8.42 -1.48 -16.92
C GLU A 4 -7.27 -2.12 -16.14
N GLU A 5 -6.18 -2.52 -16.81
CA GLU A 5 -4.99 -3.07 -16.14
C GLU A 5 -4.35 -2.08 -15.15
N GLN A 6 -4.26 -0.79 -15.53
CA GLN A 6 -3.75 0.27 -14.66
C GLN A 6 -4.65 0.47 -13.43
N LYS A 7 -5.97 0.46 -13.62
CA LYS A 7 -6.94 0.58 -12.53
C LYS A 7 -6.88 -0.64 -11.60
N ASP A 8 -6.82 -1.85 -12.15
CA ASP A 8 -6.72 -3.08 -11.37
C ASP A 8 -5.45 -3.10 -10.52
N LEU A 9 -4.30 -2.71 -11.10
CA LEU A 9 -3.06 -2.61 -10.35
C LEU A 9 -3.14 -1.54 -9.26
N CYS A 10 -3.71 -0.36 -9.56
CA CYS A 10 -3.95 0.69 -8.57
C CYS A 10 -4.81 0.20 -7.40
N LEU A 11 -5.96 -0.41 -7.67
CA LEU A 11 -6.86 -0.96 -6.65
C LEU A 11 -6.20 -2.06 -5.83
N TYR A 12 -5.43 -2.95 -6.47
CA TYR A 12 -4.67 -3.97 -5.77
C TYR A 12 -3.66 -3.36 -4.79
N ARG A 13 -2.92 -2.31 -5.19
CA ARG A 13 -1.98 -1.59 -4.32
C ARG A 13 -2.69 -0.87 -3.17
N LEU A 14 -3.80 -0.21 -3.43
CA LEU A 14 -4.62 0.41 -2.38
C LEU A 14 -5.10 -0.63 -1.37
N SER A 15 -5.55 -1.81 -1.81
CA SER A 15 -5.96 -2.87 -0.91
C SER A 15 -4.81 -3.32 0.02
N LYS A 16 -3.56 -3.32 -0.46
CA LYS A 16 -2.38 -3.59 0.37
C LYS A 16 -2.18 -2.47 1.40
N ALA A 17 -2.27 -1.21 0.98
CA ALA A 17 -2.16 -0.07 1.88
C ALA A 17 -3.21 -0.12 3.02
N GLU A 18 -4.46 -0.47 2.71
CA GLU A 18 -5.55 -0.60 3.69
C GLU A 18 -5.31 -1.72 4.72
N ARG A 19 -4.75 -2.85 4.29
CA ARG A 19 -4.33 -3.93 5.20
C ARG A 19 -3.25 -3.45 6.16
N TYR A 20 -2.21 -2.79 5.64
CA TYR A 20 -1.15 -2.21 6.47
C TYR A 20 -1.68 -1.13 7.43
N LEU A 21 -2.70 -0.36 7.02
CA LEU A 21 -3.31 0.66 7.87
C LEU A 21 -4.07 0.04 9.03
N THR A 22 -4.80 -1.04 8.76
CA THR A 22 -5.47 -1.83 9.80
C THR A 22 -4.45 -2.36 10.81
N ASP A 23 -3.34 -2.92 10.34
CA ASP A 23 -2.28 -3.43 11.21
C ASP A 23 -1.55 -2.32 11.98
N ALA A 24 -1.30 -1.17 11.36
CA ALA A 24 -0.70 -0.01 12.01
C ALA A 24 -1.58 0.48 13.17
N ARG A 25 -2.90 0.54 12.98
CA ARG A 25 -3.84 0.95 14.03
C ARG A 25 -3.86 -0.04 15.20
N ARG A 26 -3.93 -1.34 14.90
CA ARG A 26 -3.90 -2.41 15.92
C ARG A 26 -2.61 -2.38 16.73
N THR A 27 -1.47 -2.27 16.06
CA THR A 27 -0.16 -2.26 16.73
C THR A 27 0.07 -0.98 17.53
N LEU A 28 -0.49 0.15 17.09
CA LEU A 28 -0.53 1.38 17.88
C LEU A 28 -1.35 1.21 19.17
N GLU A 29 -2.55 0.63 19.07
CA GLU A 29 -3.42 0.35 20.23
C GLU A 29 -2.75 -0.61 21.24
N MET A 30 -1.89 -1.53 20.76
CA MET A 30 -1.10 -2.44 21.59
C MET A 30 0.18 -1.82 22.17
N GLY A 31 0.48 -0.54 21.89
CA GLY A 31 1.70 0.13 22.35
C GLY A 31 2.98 -0.29 21.61
N MET A 32 2.86 -1.03 20.50
CA MET A 32 3.99 -1.49 19.69
C MET A 32 4.42 -0.41 18.69
N TYR A 33 4.91 0.74 19.21
CA TYR A 33 5.12 1.94 18.40
C TYR A 33 6.08 1.76 17.22
N ASP A 34 7.20 1.04 17.40
CA ASP A 34 8.15 0.78 16.30
C ASP A 34 7.50 -0.02 15.17
N THR A 35 6.62 -0.97 15.52
CA THR A 35 5.87 -1.76 14.54
C THR A 35 4.79 -0.91 13.88
N ALA A 36 4.06 -0.09 14.64
CA ALA A 36 3.06 0.83 14.10
C ALA A 36 3.67 1.82 13.11
N ALA A 37 4.86 2.36 13.41
CA ALA A 37 5.61 3.25 12.53
C ALA A 37 6.04 2.52 11.25
N ASN A 38 6.60 1.31 11.37
CA ASN A 38 6.98 0.50 10.22
C ASN A 38 5.77 0.19 9.31
N ARG A 39 4.63 -0.23 9.89
CA ARG A 39 3.41 -0.51 9.14
C ARG A 39 2.86 0.76 8.47
N SER A 40 2.92 1.91 9.15
CA SER A 40 2.51 3.20 8.56
C SER A 40 3.37 3.61 7.37
N TYR A 41 4.69 3.34 7.39
CA TYR A 41 5.55 3.50 6.23
C TYR A 41 5.06 2.67 5.04
N TYR A 42 4.70 1.40 5.25
CA TYR A 42 4.19 0.55 4.18
C TYR A 42 2.81 0.99 3.66
N VAL A 43 1.95 1.60 4.49
CA VAL A 43 0.72 2.24 4.02
C VAL A 43 1.03 3.29 2.96
N ILE A 44 1.91 4.24 3.30
CA ILE A 44 2.29 5.34 2.41
C ILE A 44 2.97 4.80 1.14
N PHE A 45 3.89 3.85 1.29
CA PHE A 45 4.58 3.22 0.17
C PHE A 45 3.59 2.57 -0.82
N HIS A 46 2.63 1.78 -0.34
CA HIS A 46 1.66 1.14 -1.22
C HIS A 46 0.64 2.12 -1.81
N ALA A 47 0.23 3.14 -1.06
CA ALA A 47 -0.63 4.21 -1.58
C ALA A 47 0.06 5.00 -2.70
N ALA A 48 1.34 5.36 -2.52
CA ALA A 48 2.12 6.03 -3.56
C ALA A 48 2.26 5.15 -4.81
N ARG A 49 2.52 3.85 -4.64
CA ARG A 49 2.56 2.90 -5.76
C ARG A 49 1.23 2.75 -6.49
N ALA A 50 0.11 2.89 -5.80
CA ALA A 50 -1.20 2.87 -6.45
C ALA A 50 -1.38 4.03 -7.42
N VAL A 51 -0.93 5.24 -7.04
CA VAL A 51 -0.94 6.40 -7.94
C VAL A 51 -0.01 6.17 -9.12
N LEU A 52 1.22 5.67 -8.87
CA LEU A 52 2.18 5.36 -9.93
C LEU A 52 1.68 4.27 -10.91
N ALA A 53 0.85 3.34 -10.44
CA ALA A 53 0.24 2.33 -11.31
C ALA A 53 -0.69 2.94 -12.36
N LEU A 54 -1.39 4.04 -12.03
CA LEU A 54 -2.22 4.77 -12.98
C LEU A 54 -1.39 5.41 -14.11
N ASP A 55 -0.16 5.82 -13.79
CA ASP A 55 0.78 6.40 -14.75
C ASP A 55 1.62 5.32 -15.49
N GLY A 56 1.40 4.04 -15.19
CA GLY A 56 2.20 2.93 -15.75
C GLY A 56 3.65 2.91 -15.25
N LEU A 57 3.93 3.56 -14.12
CA LEU A 57 5.25 3.66 -13.47
C LEU A 57 5.41 2.69 -12.29
N ASP A 58 4.40 1.86 -12.01
CA ASP A 58 4.48 0.75 -11.07
C ASP A 58 4.42 -0.59 -11.80
N PHE A 59 5.29 -1.52 -11.41
CA PHE A 59 5.37 -2.85 -11.98
C PHE A 59 5.22 -3.92 -10.90
N ARG A 60 4.71 -5.10 -11.28
CA ARG A 60 4.67 -6.27 -10.39
C ARG A 60 6.10 -6.79 -10.18
N ASN A 61 6.79 -6.28 -9.15
CA ASN A 61 8.05 -6.89 -8.71
C ASN A 61 7.73 -8.28 -8.11
N ILE A 62 8.32 -9.33 -8.67
CA ILE A 62 8.28 -10.71 -8.17
C ILE A 62 9.23 -10.82 -6.97
N GLN A 63 8.95 -10.13 -5.86
CA GLN A 63 9.59 -10.39 -4.56
C GLN A 63 8.63 -9.98 -3.44
N GLU A 64 7.91 -10.98 -2.91
CA GLU A 64 7.44 -11.07 -1.52
C GLU A 64 7.69 -12.50 -1.06
#